data_AF-A0A529VIT7-F1
#
_entry.id   AF-A0A529VIT7-F1
#
_cell.length_a   1.000
_cell.length_b   1.000
_cell.length_c   1.000
_cell.angle_alpha   90.00
_cell.angle_beta   90.00
_cell.angle_gamma   90.00
#
_symmetry.space_group_name_H-M   'P 1'
#
loop_
_entity.id
_entity.type
_entity.pdbx_description
1 polymer ?
#
loop_
_entity_poly.entity_id
_entity_poly.type
_entity_poly.pdbx_seq_one_letter_code
_entity_poly.pdbx_strand_id
1 'polypeptide(L)'
;IMFPAAYLEALREISLADYIAGNVVFESRFNLGYLKPIFQRRFLDENQLRYDEKLRIGEDYILLASALARGGRCVVEPTTGYVYHIRTGSISRVLEL
;
A
#
# COMPACT_ATOMS: atom_id res chain seq x y z
N ILE A 1 3.58 8.54 -14.43
CA ILE A 1 3.29 7.18 -13.94
C ILE A 1 3.70 7.09 -12.49
N MET A 2 2.89 6.45 -11.65
CA MET A 2 3.07 6.42 -10.20
C MET A 2 4.22 5.51 -9.75
N PHE A 3 4.42 4.38 -10.43
CA PHE A 3 5.54 3.46 -10.22
C PHE A 3 6.09 2.99 -11.57
N PRO A 4 7.41 3.10 -11.83
CA PRO A 4 8.02 2.50 -13.02
C PRO A 4 7.92 0.96 -13.00
N ALA A 5 7.66 0.34 -14.14
CA ALA A 5 7.55 -1.13 -14.24
C ALA A 5 8.83 -1.84 -13.73
N ALA A 6 10.01 -1.39 -14.16
CA ALA A 6 11.29 -1.95 -13.71
C ALA A 6 11.50 -1.86 -12.19
N TYR A 7 10.93 -0.85 -11.52
CA TYR A 7 10.97 -0.76 -10.06
C TYR A 7 10.09 -1.84 -9.41
N LEU A 8 8.87 -2.04 -9.93
CA LEU A 8 7.96 -3.07 -9.41
C LEU A 8 8.49 -4.49 -9.66
N GLU A 9 9.11 -4.73 -10.83
CA GLU A 9 9.78 -5.99 -11.16
C GLU A 9 10.93 -6.31 -10.21
N ALA A 10 11.72 -5.30 -9.82
CA ALA A 10 12.82 -5.47 -8.88
C ALA A 10 12.32 -5.73 -7.44
N LEU A 11 11.19 -5.12 -7.06
CA LEU A 11 10.63 -5.25 -5.72
C LEU A 11 10.17 -6.69 -5.43
N ARG A 12 9.47 -7.33 -6.38
CA ARG A 12 8.98 -8.74 -6.38
C ARG A 12 8.05 -9.13 -5.23
N GLU A 13 8.43 -8.89 -3.98
CA GLU A 13 7.68 -9.15 -2.77
C GLU A 13 7.89 -7.98 -1.80
N ILE A 14 6.81 -7.54 -1.14
CA ILE A 14 6.86 -6.43 -0.18
C ILE A 14 6.84 -7.03 1.22
N SER A 15 7.93 -6.84 1.97
CA SER A 15 7.94 -7.17 3.40
C SER A 15 7.25 -6.07 4.22
N LEU A 16 6.94 -6.37 5.49
CA LEU A 16 6.45 -5.36 6.42
C LEU A 16 7.43 -4.18 6.56
N ALA A 17 8.74 -4.45 6.57
CA ALA A 17 9.77 -3.42 6.68
C ALA A 17 9.79 -2.52 5.43
N ASP A 18 9.73 -3.11 4.24
CA ASP A 18 9.65 -2.37 2.98
C ASP A 18 8.39 -1.49 2.95
N TYR A 19 7.26 -2.05 3.39
CA TYR A 19 5.99 -1.33 3.41
C TYR A 19 6.03 -0.13 4.37
N ILE A 20 6.54 -0.30 5.59
CA ILE A 20 6.68 0.79 6.57
C ILE A 20 7.61 1.87 6.01
N ALA A 21 8.81 1.49 5.55
CA ALA A 21 9.80 2.43 5.03
C ALA A 21 9.29 3.19 3.80
N GLY A 22 8.58 2.50 2.89
CA GLY A 22 7.99 3.08 1.69
C GLY A 22 6.75 3.94 1.93
N ASN A 23 6.24 4.03 3.16
CA ASN A 23 5.11 4.88 3.53
C ASN A 23 5.52 6.05 4.46
N VAL A 24 6.81 6.17 4.83
CA VAL A 24 7.30 7.35 5.55
C VAL A 24 7.16 8.58 4.65
N VAL A 25 6.36 9.53 5.12
CA VAL A 25 6.06 10.78 4.41
C VAL A 25 7.34 11.60 4.29
N PHE A 26 7.55 12.21 3.12
CA PHE A 26 8.70 13.08 2.78
C PHE A 26 10.07 12.41 2.57
N GLU A 27 10.21 11.12 2.88
CA GLU A 27 11.49 10.39 2.70
C GLU A 27 11.48 9.43 1.49
N SER A 28 10.30 8.95 1.07
CA SER A 28 10.17 7.96 0.01
C SER A 28 9.92 8.59 -1.37
N ARG A 29 10.74 8.21 -2.36
CA ARG A 29 10.55 8.61 -3.78
C ARG A 29 9.25 8.05 -4.36
N PHE A 30 8.78 6.92 -3.83
CA PHE A 30 7.54 6.25 -4.21
C PHE A 30 6.79 5.84 -2.94
N ASN A 31 5.59 6.36 -2.76
CA ASN A 31 4.77 6.04 -1.59
C ASN A 31 4.00 4.74 -1.85
N LEU A 32 4.39 3.64 -1.19
CA LEU A 32 3.76 2.31 -1.33
C LEU A 32 2.31 2.27 -0.85
N GLY A 33 1.82 3.30 -0.17
CA GLY A 33 0.40 3.49 0.16
C GLY A 33 -0.50 3.67 -1.08
N TYR A 34 0.10 3.97 -2.24
CA TYR A 34 -0.62 3.98 -3.52
C TYR A 34 -0.73 2.61 -4.19
N LEU A 35 -0.29 1.54 -3.57
CA LEU A 35 -0.56 0.21 -4.09
C LEU A 35 -2.03 -0.16 -3.90
N LYS A 36 -2.55 -1.00 -4.80
CA LYS A 36 -3.88 -1.59 -4.69
C LYS A 36 -3.74 -3.08 -4.40
N PRO A 37 -3.60 -3.49 -3.13
CA PRO A 37 -3.47 -4.90 -2.78
C PRO A 37 -4.77 -5.65 -3.08
N ILE A 38 -4.64 -6.86 -3.61
CA ILE A 38 -5.72 -7.83 -3.70
C ILE A 38 -5.48 -8.87 -2.61
N PHE A 39 -6.46 -9.06 -1.75
CA PHE A 39 -6.34 -9.95 -0.60
C PHE A 39 -6.97 -11.31 -0.87
N GLN A 40 -6.32 -12.35 -0.36
CA GLN A 40 -6.96 -13.65 -0.24
C GLN A 40 -7.99 -13.60 0.90
N ARG A 41 -9.29 -13.72 0.57
CA ARG A 41 -10.38 -13.59 1.55
C ARG A 41 -10.22 -14.48 2.78
N ARG A 42 -9.90 -15.77 2.59
CA ARG A 42 -9.72 -16.72 3.70
C ARG A 42 -8.65 -16.25 4.69
N PHE A 43 -7.56 -15.65 4.20
CA PHE A 43 -6.47 -15.16 5.05
C PHE A 43 -6.94 -14.00 5.94
N LEU A 44 -7.75 -13.08 5.39
CA LEU A 44 -8.35 -12.01 6.18
C LEU A 44 -9.30 -12.54 7.25
N ASP A 45 -10.11 -13.55 6.90
CA ASP A 45 -11.08 -14.15 7.82
C ASP A 45 -10.39 -14.91 8.96
N GLU A 46 -9.40 -15.74 8.65
CA GLU A 46 -8.61 -16.52 9.61
C GLU A 46 -7.81 -15.62 10.58
N ASN A 47 -7.31 -14.48 10.09
CA ASN A 47 -6.55 -13.52 10.90
C ASN A 47 -7.41 -12.38 11.49
N GLN A 48 -8.73 -12.44 11.31
CA GLN A 48 -9.70 -11.44 11.79
C GLN A 48 -9.37 -10.00 11.36
N LEU A 49 -8.87 -9.83 10.14
CA LEU A 49 -8.44 -8.55 9.59
C LEU A 49 -9.61 -7.83 8.93
N ARG A 50 -9.88 -6.60 9.37
CA ARG A 50 -10.93 -5.71 8.85
C ARG A 50 -10.44 -4.27 8.89
N TYR A 51 -11.08 -3.40 8.12
CA TYR A 51 -10.89 -1.96 8.30
C TYR A 51 -11.32 -1.55 9.71
N ASP A 52 -10.55 -0.66 10.33
CA ASP A 52 -11.00 0.05 11.51
C ASP A 52 -11.83 1.26 11.05
N GLU A 53 -13.15 1.16 11.19
CA GLU A 53 -14.08 2.22 10.77
C GLU A 53 -13.93 3.51 11.58
N LYS A 54 -13.25 3.48 12.73
CA LYS A 54 -12.93 4.69 13.51
C LYS A 54 -11.76 5.46 12.93
N LEU A 55 -10.92 4.81 12.11
CA LEU A 55 -9.78 5.43 11.46
C LEU A 55 -10.22 6.09 10.16
N ARG A 56 -10.21 7.42 10.13
CA ARG A 56 -10.64 8.19 8.95
C ARG A 56 -9.58 8.32 7.86
N ILE A 57 -8.31 8.09 8.21
CA ILE A 57 -7.15 8.24 7.33
C ILE A 57 -6.17 7.12 7.65
N GLY A 58 -5.77 6.35 6.64
CA GLY A 58 -4.74 5.30 6.77
C GLY A 58 -5.29 3.95 7.22
N GLU A 59 -6.60 3.73 7.11
CA GLU A 59 -7.26 2.45 7.35
C GLU A 59 -6.74 1.34 6.43
N ASP A 60 -6.41 1.68 5.19
CA ASP A 60 -5.78 0.78 4.22
C ASP A 60 -4.34 0.44 4.58
N TYR A 61 -3.57 1.43 5.02
CA TYR A 61 -2.23 1.24 5.55
C TYR A 61 -2.24 0.24 6.72
N ILE A 62 -3.11 0.47 7.71
CA ILE A 62 -3.19 -0.41 8.88
C ILE A 62 -3.63 -1.82 8.47
N LEU A 63 -4.58 -1.97 7.55
CA LEU A 63 -5.02 -3.28 7.08
C LEU A 63 -3.88 -4.07 6.42
N LEU A 64 -3.14 -3.46 5.50
CA LEU A 64 -2.04 -4.14 4.80
C LEU A 64 -0.85 -4.39 5.73
N ALA A 65 -0.47 -3.42 6.57
CA ALA A 65 0.59 -3.61 7.56
C ALA A 65 0.26 -4.75 8.54
N SER A 66 -1.01 -4.83 8.99
CA SER A 66 -1.47 -5.93 9.84
C SER A 66 -1.44 -7.28 9.13
N ALA A 67 -1.82 -7.32 7.85
CA ALA A 67 -1.73 -8.55 7.04
C ALA A 67 -0.28 -9.04 6.90
N LEU A 68 0.65 -8.13 6.63
CA LEU A 68 2.08 -8.45 6.55
C LEU A 68 2.63 -8.90 7.92
N ALA A 69 2.26 -8.23 9.01
CA ALA A 69 2.65 -8.60 10.36
C ALA A 69 2.13 -9.98 10.80
N ARG A 70 1.00 -10.43 10.23
CA ARG A 70 0.45 -11.79 10.44
C ARG A 70 1.11 -12.86 9.56
N GLY A 71 2.19 -12.53 8.84
CA GLY A 71 2.90 -13.46 7.96
C GLY A 71 2.29 -13.58 6.56
N GLY A 72 1.43 -12.63 6.17
CA GLY A 72 0.94 -12.55 4.80
C GLY A 72 2.07 -12.25 3.83
N ARG A 73 2.07 -12.93 2.68
CA ARG A 73 3.03 -12.69 1.59
C ARG A 73 2.41 -11.77 0.55
N CYS A 74 3.05 -10.64 0.27
CA CYS A 74 2.58 -9.65 -0.69
C CYS A 74 3.46 -9.65 -1.94
N VAL A 75 3.07 -10.41 -2.95
CA VAL A 75 3.76 -10.47 -4.25
C VAL A 75 3.35 -9.27 -5.11
N VAL A 76 4.31 -8.68 -5.80
CA VAL A 76 4.11 -7.52 -6.67
C VAL A 76 3.78 -7.98 -8.09
N GLU A 77 2.65 -7.49 -8.63
CA GLU A 77 2.35 -7.54 -10.06
C GLU A 77 2.90 -6.26 -10.72
N PRO A 78 3.93 -6.35 -11.57
CA PRO A 78 4.55 -5.17 -12.18
C PRO A 78 3.69 -4.52 -13.26
N THR A 79 2.71 -5.23 -13.80
CA THR A 79 1.77 -4.69 -14.79
C THR A 79 0.82 -3.70 -14.14
N THR A 80 0.67 -2.52 -14.74
CA THR A 80 -0.27 -1.51 -14.24
C THR A 80 -1.71 -1.95 -14.49
N GLY A 81 -2.39 -2.45 -13.45
CA GLY A 81 -3.82 -2.80 -13.49
C GLY A 81 -4.76 -1.70 -13.01
N TYR A 82 -4.23 -0.59 -12.50
CA TYR A 82 -5.01 0.48 -11.88
C TYR A 82 -4.51 1.87 -12.27
N VAL A 83 -5.44 2.78 -12.57
CA VAL A 83 -5.12 4.16 -12.94
C VAL A 83 -5.60 5.09 -11.83
N TYR A 84 -4.66 5.79 -11.19
CA TYR A 84 -4.99 6.85 -10.25
C TYR A 84 -5.35 8.13 -10.99
N HIS A 85 -6.52 8.68 -10.70
CA HIS A 85 -6.93 9.99 -11.16
C HIS A 85 -6.59 11.04 -10.10
N ILE A 86 -5.67 11.94 -10.41
CA ILE A 86 -5.20 12.99 -9.50
C ILE A 86 -5.85 14.30 -9.91
N ARG A 87 -6.48 14.98 -8.96
CA ARG A 87 -7.08 16.32 -9.16
C ARG A 87 -6.22 17.38 -8.49
N THR A 88 -6.26 18.60 -9.02
CA THR A 88 -5.70 19.79 -8.36
C THR A 88 -6.32 19.94 -6.97
N GLY A 89 -5.48 20.08 -5.93
CA GLY A 89 -5.92 20.14 -4.53
C GLY A 89 -6.11 18.78 -3.85
N SER A 90 -5.66 17.67 -4.45
CA SER A 90 -5.68 16.37 -3.77
C SER A 90 -4.68 16.34 -2.60
N ILE A 91 -5.22 16.28 -1.38
CA ILE A 91 -4.47 16.16 -0.12
C ILE A 91 -3.66 14.86 0.00
N SER A 92 -3.99 13.84 -0.82
CA SER A 92 -3.33 12.53 -0.76
C SER A 92 -1.89 12.57 -1.29
N ARG A 93 -1.55 13.56 -2.14
CA ARG A 93 -0.24 13.63 -2.83
C ARG A 93 0.68 14.70 -2.29
N VAL A 94 0.12 15.79 -1.78
CA VAL A 94 0.88 16.94 -1.28
C VAL A 94 0.30 17.28 0.08
N LEU A 95 1.08 17.02 1.13
CA LEU A 95 0.91 17.67 2.42
C LEU A 95 1.64 19.02 2.32
N GLU A 96 0.92 20.05 1.90
CA GLU A 96 1.34 21.43 2.14
C GLU A 96 1.03 21.72 3.62
N LEU A 97 2.09 21.89 4.42
CA LEU A 97 2.04 22.39 5.79
C LEU A 97 2.06 23.92 5.79
#